data_AF-A0A3B9ZL53-F1
#
_entry.id   AF-A0A3B9ZL53-F1
#
_cell.length_a   1.000
_cell.length_b   1.000
_cell.length_c   1.000
_cell.angle_alpha   90.00
_cell.angle_beta   90.00
_cell.angle_gamma   90.00
#
_symmetry.space_group_name_H-M   'P 1'
#
loop_
_entity.id
_entity.type
_entity.pdbx_description
1 polymer ?
#
loop_
_entity_poly.entity_id
_entity_poly.type
_entity_poly.pdbx_seq_one_letter_code
_entity_poly.pdbx_strand_id
1 'polypeptide(L)'
;MFDDGQGDLFLSKEKQLLKWCRQKGVFSKAEVISFGTKNYYLRADRTVRDFVRQGIARKIGKDECMRRNLKGKMAWYEFVKIL
;
A
#
# COMPACT_ATOMS: atom_id res chain seq x y z
N MET A 1 19.69 6.82 15.02
CA MET A 1 18.76 7.96 15.09
C MET A 1 17.39 7.36 15.34
N PHE A 2 16.89 7.46 16.56
CA PHE A 2 15.61 6.88 16.97
C PHE A 2 14.49 7.81 16.50
N ASP A 3 13.55 7.29 15.70
CA ASP A 3 12.40 8.04 15.17
C ASP A 3 11.31 8.02 16.24
N ASP A 4 11.32 9.05 17.10
CA ASP A 4 10.34 9.26 18.16
C ASP A 4 8.97 9.60 17.56
N GLY A 5 8.20 8.57 17.21
CA GLY A 5 6.79 8.38 17.60
C GLY A 5 5.75 9.50 17.39
N GLN A 6 6.08 10.64 16.80
CA GLN A 6 5.13 11.68 16.39
C GLN A 6 4.90 11.49 14.90
N GLY A 7 3.91 10.67 14.56
CA GLY A 7 3.43 10.58 13.19
C GLY A 7 3.05 11.99 12.73
N ASP A 8 3.82 12.54 11.80
CA ASP A 8 3.58 13.81 11.11
C ASP A 8 2.08 14.05 10.91
N LEU A 9 1.47 14.83 11.81
CA LEU A 9 0.06 15.22 11.75
C LEU A 9 -0.27 16.02 10.46
N PHE A 10 0.77 16.41 9.71
CA PHE A 10 0.71 17.22 8.49
C PHE A 10 1.02 16.45 7.20
N LEU A 11 1.38 15.16 7.25
CA LEU A 11 1.50 14.37 6.02
C LEU A 11 0.10 14.18 5.40
N SER A 12 -0.04 14.50 4.12
CA SER A 12 -1.28 14.19 3.39
C SER A 12 -1.59 12.70 3.49
N LYS A 13 -2.87 12.33 3.50
CA LYS A 13 -3.30 10.93 3.57
C LYS A 13 -2.69 10.05 2.47
N GLU A 14 -2.43 10.64 1.30
CA GLU A 14 -1.69 9.99 0.22
C GLU A 14 -0.24 9.68 0.61
N LYS A 15 0.49 10.62 1.20
CA LYS A 15 1.86 10.37 1.67
C LYS A 15 1.89 9.36 2.83
N GLN A 16 0.91 9.39 3.73
CA GLN A 16 0.78 8.37 4.78
C GLN A 16 0.59 6.97 4.18
N LEU A 17 -0.29 6.85 3.18
CA LEU A 17 -0.50 5.61 2.45
C LEU A 17 0.77 5.18 1.69
N LEU A 18 1.48 6.12 1.06
CA LEU A 18 2.75 5.84 0.37
C LEU A 18 3.82 5.30 1.34
N LYS A 19 3.99 5.95 2.50
CA LYS A 19 4.88 5.48 3.58
C LYS A 19 4.49 4.08 4.03
N TRP A 20 3.20 3.83 4.24
CA TRP A 20 2.68 2.52 4.62
C TRP A 20 2.94 1.44 3.55
N CYS A 21 2.69 1.73 2.27
CA CYS A 21 2.97 0.82 1.15
C CYS A 21 4.45 0.46 1.09
N ARG A 22 5.34 1.46 1.25
CA ARG A 22 6.80 1.26 1.28
C ARG A 22 7.23 0.39 2.45
N GLN A 23 6.69 0.61 3.65
CA GLN A 23 6.99 -0.18 4.83
C GLN A 23 6.49 -1.62 4.73
N LYS A 24 5.31 -1.83 4.10
CA LYS A 24 4.73 -3.16 3.89
C LYS A 24 5.46 -3.97 2.83
N GLY A 25 5.92 -3.32 1.76
CA GLY A 25 6.54 -3.98 0.62
C GLY A 25 5.51 -4.72 -0.25
N VAL A 26 4.86 -5.75 0.31
CA VAL A 26 3.76 -6.50 -0.32
C VAL A 26 2.49 -6.34 0.50
N PHE A 27 1.37 -6.06 -0.17
CA PHE A 27 0.10 -5.80 0.51
C PHE A 27 -1.09 -6.17 -0.37
N SER A 28 -2.19 -6.53 0.28
CA SER A 28 -3.45 -6.88 -0.37
C SER A 28 -4.39 -5.69 -0.49
N LYS A 29 -5.37 -5.78 -1.40
CA LYS A 29 -6.48 -4.81 -1.49
C LYS A 29 -7.23 -4.69 -0.16
N ALA A 30 -7.44 -5.79 0.56
CA ALA A 30 -8.12 -5.76 1.85
C ALA A 30 -7.33 -4.96 2.90
N GLU A 31 -6.00 -5.10 2.92
CA GLU A 31 -5.16 -4.29 3.81
C GLU A 31 -5.20 -2.81 3.46
N VAL A 32 -5.22 -2.46 2.17
CA VAL A 32 -5.37 -1.05 1.72
C VAL A 32 -6.70 -0.46 2.19
N ILE A 33 -7.80 -1.23 2.07
CA ILE A 33 -9.11 -0.80 2.55
C ILE A 33 -9.10 -0.63 4.07
N SER A 34 -8.56 -1.62 4.80
CA SER A 34 -8.41 -1.54 6.26
C SER A 34 -7.57 -0.33 6.69
N PHE A 35 -6.46 -0.04 5.99
CA PHE A 35 -5.68 1.17 6.22
C PHE A 35 -6.52 2.43 5.99
N GLY A 36 -7.25 2.49 4.87
CA GLY A 36 -8.12 3.61 4.52
C GLY A 36 -9.17 3.87 5.60
N THR A 37 -9.86 2.82 6.06
CA THR A 37 -10.86 2.93 7.14
C THR A 37 -10.25 3.43 8.44
N LYS A 38 -9.11 2.89 8.87
CA LYS A 38 -8.43 3.30 10.12
C LYS A 38 -7.92 4.73 10.08
N ASN A 39 -7.57 5.23 8.91
CA ASN A 39 -6.97 6.56 8.73
C ASN A 39 -7.95 7.60 8.16
N TYR A 40 -9.25 7.29 8.09
CA TYR A 40 -10.28 8.14 7.48
C TYR A 40 -9.96 8.56 6.04
N TYR A 41 -9.34 7.66 5.27
CA TYR A 41 -8.97 7.87 3.88
C TYR A 41 -9.74 6.95 2.94
N LEU A 42 -10.98 7.36 2.64
CA LEU A 42 -11.92 6.61 1.78
C LEU A 42 -11.39 6.37 0.35
N ARG A 43 -10.40 7.15 -0.09
CA ARG A 43 -9.81 7.05 -1.44
C ARG A 43 -8.62 6.08 -1.53
N ALA A 44 -8.22 5.42 -0.44
CA ALA A 44 -7.00 4.60 -0.40
C ALA A 44 -6.90 3.57 -1.56
N ASP A 45 -7.97 2.84 -1.89
CA ASP A 45 -7.97 1.89 -3.02
C ASP A 45 -7.75 2.58 -4.39
N ARG A 46 -8.36 3.76 -4.60
CA ARG A 46 -8.15 4.54 -5.82
C ARG A 46 -6.70 5.04 -5.89
N THR A 47 -6.17 5.54 -4.79
CA THR A 47 -4.79 6.04 -4.70
C THR A 47 -3.77 4.94 -4.97
N VAL A 48 -3.97 3.71 -4.47
CA VAL A 48 -3.10 2.58 -4.83
C VAL A 48 -3.17 2.26 -6.33
N ARG A 49 -4.34 2.35 -6.96
CA ARG A 49 -4.44 2.20 -8.43
C ARG A 49 -3.68 3.31 -9.16
N ASP A 50 -3.68 4.53 -8.64
CA ASP A 50 -2.88 5.62 -9.18
C ASP A 50 -1.38 5.39 -8.99
N PHE A 51 -0.94 4.87 -7.84
CA PHE A 51 0.43 4.41 -7.63
C PHE A 51 0.85 3.32 -8.62
N VAL A 52 -0.07 2.41 -8.98
CA VAL A 52 0.19 1.39 -10.01
C VAL A 52 0.36 2.04 -11.39
N ARG A 53 -0.49 3.00 -11.76
CA ARG A 53 -0.36 3.74 -13.03
C ARG A 53 0.94 4.55 -13.11
N GLN A 54 1.40 5.07 -11.97
CA GLN A 54 2.64 5.85 -11.87
C GLN A 54 3.90 4.96 -11.75
N GLY A 55 3.76 3.63 -11.71
CA GLY A 55 4.88 2.71 -11.54
C GLY A 55 5.51 2.72 -10.13
N ILE A 56 4.84 3.33 -9.14
CA ILE A 56 5.27 3.32 -7.73
C ILE A 56 5.01 1.95 -7.11
N ALA A 57 3.89 1.32 -7.48
CA ALA A 57 3.55 -0.05 -7.13
C ALA A 57 3.24 -0.86 -8.39
N ARG A 58 3.18 -2.18 -8.28
CA ARG A 58 2.67 -3.06 -9.34
C ARG A 58 1.65 -4.03 -8.78
N LYS A 59 0.74 -4.49 -9.63
CA LYS A 59 -0.16 -5.60 -9.30
C LYS A 59 0.59 -6.92 -9.47
N ILE A 60 0.49 -7.81 -8.49
CA ILE A 60 1.07 -9.15 -8.53
C ILE A 60 0.12 -10.06 -9.33
N GLY A 61 0.68 -10.81 -10.29
CA GLY A 61 -0.07 -11.75 -11.12
C GLY A 61 -0.55 -12.95 -10.31
N LYS A 62 -1.58 -13.67 -10.80
CA LYS A 62 -2.17 -14.81 -10.09
C LYS A 62 -1.15 -15.93 -9.85
N ASP A 63 -0.34 -16.26 -10.85
CA ASP A 63 0.67 -17.33 -10.74
C ASP A 63 1.78 -16.97 -9.75
N GLU A 64 2.19 -15.70 -9.76
CA GLU A 64 3.15 -15.17 -8.81
C GLU A 64 2.59 -15.16 -7.38
N CYS A 65 1.29 -14.85 -7.20
CA CYS A 65 0.62 -14.98 -5.91
C CYS A 65 0.68 -16.43 -5.41
N MET A 66 0.44 -17.43 -6.28
CA MET A 66 0.51 -18.84 -5.90
C MET A 66 1.94 -19.24 -5.49
N ARG A 67 2.95 -18.86 -6.28
CA ARG A 67 4.37 -19.14 -5.97
C ARG A 67 4.83 -18.52 -4.65
N ARG A 68 4.32 -17.32 -4.32
CA ARG A 68 4.64 -16.58 -3.09
C ARG A 68 3.72 -16.95 -1.92
N ASN A 69 2.81 -17.91 -2.09
CA ASN A 69 1.80 -18.31 -1.08
C ASN A 69 0.94 -17.13 -0.59
N LEU A 70 0.65 -16.17 -1.47
CA LEU A 70 -0.26 -15.04 -1.20
C LEU A 70 -1.70 -15.52 -1.35
N LYS A 71 -2.42 -15.59 -0.22
CA LYS A 71 -3.73 -16.23 -0.14
C LYS A 71 -4.89 -15.25 -0.33
N GLY A 72 -6.08 -15.80 -0.62
CA GLY A 72 -7.32 -15.04 -0.71
C GLY A 72 -7.68 -14.60 -2.14
N LYS A 73 -8.98 -14.52 -2.43
CA LYS A 73 -9.54 -14.10 -3.73
C LYS A 73 -9.53 -12.58 -3.87
N MET A 74 -8.36 -11.94 -3.76
CA MET A 74 -8.21 -10.49 -3.84
C MET A 74 -6.97 -10.08 -4.62
N ALA A 75 -6.90 -8.80 -5.01
CA ALA A 75 -5.73 -8.26 -5.66
C ALA A 75 -4.59 -8.08 -4.65
N TRP A 76 -3.38 -8.41 -5.09
CA TRP A 76 -2.14 -8.21 -4.36
C TRP A 76 -1.26 -7.20 -5.11
N TYR A 77 -0.50 -6.43 -4.35
CA TYR A 77 0.35 -5.36 -4.85
C TYR A 77 1.74 -5.47 -4.21
N GLU A 78 2.74 -5.01 -4.95
CA GLU A 78 4.12 -4.87 -4.48
C GLU A 78 4.58 -3.43 -4.72
N PHE A 79 5.25 -2.84 -3.74
CA PHE A 79 5.91 -1.55 -3.86
C PHE A 79 7.20 -1.69 -4.69
N VAL A 80 7.38 -0.85 -5.70
CA VAL A 80 8.46 -0.99 -6.69
C VAL A 80 9.48 0.15 -6.59
N LYS A 81 9.05 1.39 -6.43
CA LYS A 81 9.93 2.56 -6.58
C LYS A 81 10.24 3.23 -5.24
N ILE A 82 11.52 3.31 -4.90
CA ILE A 82 12.01 4.20 -3.83
C ILE A 82 12.14 5.60 -4.45
N LEU A 83 11.32 6.54 -3.99
CA LEU A 83 11.52 7.97 -4.19
C LEU A 83 12.43 8.51 -3.08
#